data_AF-A0A3A4NQL2-F1
#
_entry.id   AF-A0A3A4NQL2-F1
#
_cell.length_a   1.000
_cell.length_b   1.000
_cell.length_c   1.000
_cell.angle_alpha   90.00
_cell.angle_beta   90.00
_cell.angle_gamma   90.00
#
_symmetry.space_group_name_H-M   'P 1'
#
loop_
_entity.id
_entity.type
_entity.pdbx_description
1 polymer ?
#
loop_
_entity_poly.entity_id
_entity_poly.type
_entity_poly.pdbx_seq_one_letter_code
_entity_poly.pdbx_strand_id
1 'polypeptide(L)'
;MRCVHGSPGDPLLPRGFRECSSGTEPRRTRSPHAAGPCKEVSRRAPRPQAAGGPDIRRQPGVPPPEGPPAFDSTRQKADRHPLRLRLRAVPDGARRDDHLPGRMRYLPLPSTLVSAALIGGLLLLAPRRTRRAGIGLLAAGAALLALLGTGPVSFLMLGSLEYRNRPLDETRVQGPIRYMVVMAGYAESSVHQPLSSYANVHTASRLLEARRLHSRFPDATVVVSGQGEVPAIMRRVLVSQGVPPERIVVDDRSRSTRETSRSLRELIGTRPFLLVTSAGHMSRCLMAFRERGMAPIPAPTGYLTRKNILAVDYLPSVNNLMYADLAVTEYLGILWYRMTPGRDSSGGEGSVVTGRKGENVLRSGAGDTGTIHRGRVVILLGASYAEGMKEIPLENITVINKGVSGEQTFEMLARFNRDVLGERPDAVVIWGFINDIFRSERDGISSKLERTRGNISEMVEMARANGIKPILATEVTIREKNGLKEAVVSWMGRVMGKEGYQDYVNRHVLSTNQWIREYAKKQGVPLLDFQPLLADARGKRGKAFATEDGSHISVAGYSRLSLYSARELQDLLK
;
A
#
# COMPACT_ATOMS: atom_id res chain seq x y z
N MET A 1 -26.74 70.66 26.72
CA MET A 1 -26.35 70.04 28.01
C MET A 1 -26.74 68.56 27.93
N ARG A 2 -25.79 67.63 27.67
CA ARG A 2 -25.15 66.70 28.65
C ARG A 2 -26.19 65.96 29.52
N CYS A 3 -26.32 64.63 29.54
CA CYS A 3 -25.31 63.56 29.74
C CYS A 3 -25.77 62.21 29.09
N VAL A 4 -24.91 61.42 28.42
CA VAL A 4 -24.16 60.19 28.87
C VAL A 4 -25.11 58.97 29.11
N HIS A 5 -25.00 57.73 28.58
CA HIS A 5 -23.92 56.85 28.07
C HIS A 5 -24.49 55.76 27.10
N GLY A 6 -23.69 55.35 26.09
CA GLY A 6 -23.32 53.94 25.84
C GLY A 6 -24.22 52.99 25.00
N SER A 7 -24.03 52.94 23.67
CA SER A 7 -23.86 51.71 22.82
C SER A 7 -24.01 52.02 21.30
N PRO A 8 -23.10 51.52 20.45
CA PRO A 8 -23.42 51.20 19.05
C PRO A 8 -22.95 49.77 18.71
N GLY A 9 -23.57 48.96 17.86
CA GLY A 9 -24.73 49.10 17.00
C GLY A 9 -24.87 47.78 16.24
N ASP A 10 -26.11 47.34 16.04
CA ASP A 10 -26.52 46.47 14.94
C ASP A 10 -26.74 47.39 13.71
N PRO A 11 -26.68 46.92 12.44
CA PRO A 11 -27.82 46.14 11.93
C PRO A 11 -27.56 45.18 10.75
N LEU A 12 -28.60 44.37 10.49
CA LEU A 12 -29.12 43.89 9.18
C LEU A 12 -29.11 42.36 8.95
N LEU A 13 -30.23 41.74 9.30
CA LEU A 13 -30.80 40.56 8.64
C LEU A 13 -31.96 41.01 7.72
N PRO A 14 -32.14 40.42 6.53
CA PRO A 14 -33.41 40.46 5.82
C PRO A 14 -34.16 39.11 5.87
N ARG A 15 -35.41 39.22 6.33
CA ARG A 15 -36.67 38.55 5.89
C ARG A 15 -36.58 37.85 4.52
N GLY A 16 -37.24 36.74 4.21
CA GLY A 16 -38.43 36.07 4.71
C GLY A 16 -39.12 35.32 3.54
N PHE A 17 -40.20 34.57 3.85
CA PHE A 17 -41.08 33.74 3.00
C PHE A 17 -40.70 32.27 2.80
N ARG A 18 -41.60 31.28 2.90
CA ARG A 18 -42.83 31.03 3.69
C ARG A 18 -43.24 29.60 3.28
N GLU A 19 -43.35 28.67 4.23
CA GLU A 19 -43.99 27.37 4.02
C GLU A 19 -45.52 27.53 4.06
N CYS A 20 -46.23 26.79 3.20
CA CYS A 20 -47.68 26.62 3.32
C CYS A 20 -48.02 25.12 3.31
N SER A 21 -48.53 24.68 4.45
CA SER A 21 -49.17 23.39 4.70
C SER A 21 -50.69 23.60 4.85
N SER A 22 -51.47 22.65 4.33
CA SER A 22 -52.91 22.42 4.60
C SER A 22 -53.22 21.04 4.00
N GLY A 23 -53.88 20.07 4.61
CA GLY A 23 -54.87 20.03 5.68
C GLY A 23 -55.90 18.98 5.24
N THR A 24 -56.00 17.87 5.96
CA THR A 24 -56.99 16.78 5.84
C THR A 24 -58.42 17.31 6.04
N GLU A 25 -59.51 16.84 5.40
CA GLU A 25 -60.18 15.52 5.51
C GLU A 25 -61.46 15.47 4.58
N PRO A 26 -62.39 14.46 4.57
CA PRO A 26 -62.68 13.64 3.37
C PRO A 26 -64.16 13.55 2.91
N ARG A 27 -64.43 12.96 1.72
CA ARG A 27 -65.55 12.03 1.42
C ARG A 27 -65.62 11.57 -0.06
N ARG A 28 -65.76 10.24 -0.25
CA ARG A 28 -66.57 9.42 -1.22
C ARG A 28 -66.78 9.97 -2.66
N THR A 29 -66.57 9.27 -3.78
CA THR A 29 -67.12 7.96 -4.23
C THR A 29 -66.51 7.53 -5.60
N ARG A 30 -66.41 6.20 -5.80
CA ARG A 30 -66.60 5.38 -7.05
C ARG A 30 -65.63 5.47 -8.27
N SER A 31 -64.87 4.37 -8.42
CA SER A 31 -64.35 3.57 -9.58
C SER A 31 -65.13 3.60 -10.94
N PRO A 32 -64.71 2.90 -12.04
CA PRO A 32 -63.39 2.64 -12.70
C PRO A 32 -63.40 2.88 -14.24
N HIS A 33 -62.25 2.68 -14.92
CA HIS A 33 -61.99 2.27 -16.33
C HIS A 33 -60.88 3.13 -16.97
N ALA A 34 -60.06 2.72 -17.94
CA ALA A 34 -59.52 1.45 -18.45
C ALA A 34 -58.46 1.85 -19.51
N ALA A 35 -57.55 0.93 -19.84
CA ALA A 35 -56.84 0.79 -21.11
C ALA A 35 -55.76 1.82 -21.55
N GLY A 36 -54.50 1.36 -21.51
CA GLY A 36 -53.72 1.09 -22.74
C GLY A 36 -52.74 2.17 -23.26
N PRO A 37 -51.64 1.78 -23.94
CA PRO A 37 -50.41 2.57 -24.04
C PRO A 37 -50.17 3.21 -25.43
N CYS A 38 -49.35 4.27 -25.51
CA CYS A 38 -48.91 4.88 -26.77
C CYS A 38 -47.45 5.35 -26.63
N LYS A 39 -46.46 4.59 -27.14
CA LYS A 39 -45.75 4.75 -28.42
C LYS A 39 -45.06 6.12 -28.64
N GLU A 40 -43.73 6.04 -28.72
CA GLU A 40 -42.81 7.05 -29.24
C GLU A 40 -43.17 7.50 -30.66
N VAL A 41 -43.06 8.81 -30.94
CA VAL A 41 -42.66 9.32 -32.26
C VAL A 41 -41.86 10.62 -32.08
N SER A 42 -40.66 10.59 -32.67
CA SER A 42 -39.72 11.68 -32.95
C SER A 42 -40.32 12.88 -33.70
N ARG A 43 -39.89 14.11 -33.40
CA ARG A 43 -39.74 15.21 -34.39
C ARG A 43 -38.83 16.34 -33.89
N ARG A 44 -37.87 16.70 -34.76
CA ARG A 44 -36.93 17.83 -34.68
C ARG A 44 -37.66 19.18 -34.65
N ALA A 45 -37.09 20.17 -33.96
CA ALA A 45 -37.45 21.59 -34.07
C ALA A 45 -36.22 22.45 -34.51
N PRO A 46 -36.40 23.54 -35.29
CA PRO A 46 -35.32 24.27 -35.96
C PRO A 46 -34.86 25.55 -35.21
N ARG A 47 -33.68 26.06 -35.60
CA ARG A 47 -33.06 27.33 -35.15
C ARG A 47 -33.83 28.57 -35.65
N PRO A 48 -33.79 29.71 -34.93
CA PRO A 48 -34.09 31.02 -35.51
C PRO A 48 -32.85 31.92 -35.69
N GLN A 49 -32.90 32.73 -36.75
CA GLN A 49 -32.00 33.87 -37.05
C GLN A 49 -32.59 35.21 -36.53
N ALA A 50 -31.73 36.23 -36.57
CA ALA A 50 -31.77 37.53 -35.89
C ALA A 50 -32.67 38.63 -36.52
N ALA A 51 -32.99 39.67 -35.73
CA ALA A 51 -33.25 41.05 -36.18
C ALA A 51 -33.17 42.10 -35.03
N GLY A 52 -32.42 43.20 -35.25
CA GLY A 52 -32.73 44.59 -34.85
C GLY A 52 -32.30 45.13 -33.47
N GLY A 53 -31.47 46.20 -33.43
CA GLY A 53 -30.91 46.88 -32.23
C GLY A 53 -31.83 47.91 -31.54
N PRO A 54 -31.33 48.75 -30.58
CA PRO A 54 -30.37 49.82 -30.90
C PRO A 54 -29.25 50.09 -29.86
N ASP A 55 -28.39 51.02 -30.29
CA ASP A 55 -27.04 51.44 -29.87
C ASP A 55 -26.98 52.32 -28.60
N ILE A 56 -26.09 52.00 -27.63
CA ILE A 56 -25.61 52.94 -26.59
C ILE A 56 -24.11 52.70 -26.30
N ARG A 57 -23.30 53.63 -26.81
CA ARG A 57 -22.05 54.23 -26.29
C ARG A 57 -20.96 53.34 -25.65
N ARG A 58 -19.80 53.38 -26.30
CA ARG A 58 -18.47 52.93 -25.84
C ARG A 58 -18.05 53.57 -24.50
N GLN A 59 -17.57 52.77 -23.56
CA GLN A 59 -16.59 53.15 -22.53
C GLN A 59 -15.29 52.33 -22.71
N PRO A 60 -14.10 52.88 -22.41
CA PRO A 60 -12.83 52.29 -22.78
C PRO A 60 -12.24 51.35 -21.71
N GLY A 61 -11.70 50.22 -22.18
CA GLY A 61 -10.43 49.61 -21.76
C GLY A 61 -10.22 49.19 -20.29
N VAL A 62 -10.39 47.89 -20.02
CA VAL A 62 -9.61 47.17 -18.99
C VAL A 62 -8.71 46.18 -19.73
N PRO A 63 -7.37 46.23 -19.59
CA PRO A 63 -6.50 45.26 -20.24
C PRO A 63 -6.62 43.89 -19.56
N PRO A 64 -6.49 42.78 -20.29
CA PRO A 64 -6.45 41.45 -19.70
C PRO A 64 -5.20 41.29 -18.82
N PRO A 65 -5.24 40.46 -17.76
CA PRO A 65 -4.10 40.26 -16.87
C PRO A 65 -2.95 39.63 -17.64
N GLU A 66 -1.76 40.23 -17.49
CA GLU A 66 -0.50 39.78 -18.07
C GLU A 66 -0.22 38.32 -17.66
N GLY A 67 0.05 37.48 -18.65
CA GLY A 67 0.55 36.13 -18.44
C GLY A 67 1.93 36.15 -17.76
N PRO A 68 2.33 35.06 -17.10
CA PRO A 68 3.63 35.00 -16.42
C PRO A 68 4.77 35.23 -17.42
N PRO A 69 5.85 35.91 -17.01
CA PRO A 69 6.94 36.26 -17.93
C PRO A 69 7.61 35.00 -18.48
N ALA A 70 7.93 35.06 -19.78
CA ALA A 70 8.66 34.02 -20.49
C ALA A 70 9.97 33.69 -19.76
N PHE A 71 10.16 32.41 -19.47
CA PHE A 71 11.33 31.88 -18.79
C PHE A 71 12.53 31.95 -19.74
N ASP A 72 13.43 32.90 -19.51
CA ASP A 72 14.72 33.00 -20.21
C ASP A 72 15.57 31.76 -19.91
N SER A 73 15.75 30.92 -20.92
CA SER A 73 16.41 29.62 -20.86
C SER A 73 17.94 29.70 -20.91
N THR A 74 18.55 30.89 -20.81
CA THR A 74 19.99 31.05 -21.05
C THR A 74 20.87 31.38 -19.84
N ARG A 75 20.33 31.45 -18.61
CA ARG A 75 21.10 31.83 -17.40
C ARG A 75 21.17 30.82 -16.25
N GLN A 76 21.05 29.52 -16.54
CA GLN A 76 21.23 28.47 -15.51
C GLN A 76 22.06 27.28 -16.02
N LYS A 77 23.25 27.57 -16.55
CA LYS A 77 24.32 26.58 -16.76
C LYS A 77 25.46 26.82 -15.77
N ALA A 78 25.20 26.64 -14.48
CA ALA A 78 26.19 26.34 -13.47
C ALA A 78 25.43 25.81 -12.24
N ASP A 79 25.84 24.64 -11.73
CA ASP A 79 25.38 24.03 -10.48
C ASP A 79 23.93 23.52 -10.42
N ARG A 80 23.61 22.50 -11.22
CA ARG A 80 22.51 21.57 -10.95
C ARG A 80 22.97 20.13 -11.10
N HIS A 81 23.66 19.61 -10.09
CA HIS A 81 23.68 18.17 -9.87
C HIS A 81 22.35 17.75 -9.21
N PRO A 82 21.49 16.96 -9.87
CA PRO A 82 20.36 16.36 -9.17
C PRO A 82 20.92 15.42 -8.10
N LEU A 83 20.57 15.66 -6.84
CA LEU A 83 20.80 14.74 -5.72
C LEU A 83 20.04 13.42 -5.98
N ARG A 84 20.59 12.56 -6.84
CA ARG A 84 20.22 11.14 -6.96
C ARG A 84 20.93 10.39 -5.82
N LEU A 85 20.44 10.56 -4.59
CA LEU A 85 20.87 9.75 -3.46
C LEU A 85 20.27 8.34 -3.62
N ARG A 86 21.03 7.44 -4.25
CA ARG A 86 20.77 6.00 -4.25
C ARG A 86 21.04 5.45 -2.85
N LEU A 87 20.01 5.07 -2.11
CA LEU A 87 20.14 4.17 -0.95
C LEU A 87 20.81 2.88 -1.44
N ARG A 88 22.04 2.60 -0.95
CA ARG A 88 22.80 1.38 -1.30
C ARG A 88 22.09 0.14 -0.75
N ALA A 89 22.30 -1.00 -1.39
CA ALA A 89 21.73 -2.26 -0.93
C ALA A 89 22.44 -2.72 0.35
N VAL A 90 21.67 -3.05 1.40
CA VAL A 90 22.16 -3.76 2.58
C VAL A 90 22.28 -5.25 2.22
N PRO A 91 23.43 -5.91 2.47
CA PRO A 91 23.62 -7.34 2.20
C PRO A 91 22.63 -8.23 2.97
N ASP A 92 22.19 -9.33 2.34
CA ASP A 92 21.14 -10.25 2.81
C ASP A 92 21.47 -11.13 4.02
N GLY A 93 22.66 -10.99 4.60
CA GLY A 93 23.23 -11.97 5.54
C GLY A 93 22.58 -12.09 6.93
N ALA A 94 21.56 -11.30 7.28
CA ALA A 94 20.93 -11.37 8.61
C ALA A 94 19.50 -10.80 8.63
N ARG A 95 18.59 -11.25 7.76
CA ARG A 95 17.17 -10.89 7.86
C ARG A 95 16.45 -11.84 8.82
N ARG A 96 16.37 -11.49 10.11
CA ARG A 96 15.34 -12.04 11.00
C ARG A 96 14.05 -11.25 10.79
N ASP A 97 12.93 -11.95 10.68
CA ASP A 97 11.60 -11.33 10.69
C ASP A 97 11.39 -10.59 12.01
N ASP A 98 11.64 -9.28 12.03
CA ASP A 98 11.46 -8.41 13.21
C ASP A 98 9.98 -8.12 13.52
N HIS A 99 9.06 -8.80 12.84
CA HIS A 99 7.62 -8.66 12.96
C HIS A 99 7.03 -9.68 13.94
N LEU A 100 6.11 -9.23 14.79
CA LEU A 100 5.23 -10.15 15.51
C LEU A 100 4.49 -11.02 14.46
N PRO A 101 4.44 -12.36 14.60
CA PRO A 101 3.76 -13.22 13.64
C PRO A 101 2.32 -12.75 13.40
N GLY A 102 1.94 -12.60 12.14
CA GLY A 102 0.70 -11.89 11.76
C GLY A 102 -0.57 -12.42 12.42
N ARG A 103 -0.66 -13.72 12.72
CA ARG A 103 -1.81 -14.33 13.42
C ARG A 103 -1.81 -14.11 14.94
N MET A 104 -0.63 -13.98 15.55
CA MET A 104 -0.50 -13.73 17.00
C MET A 104 -0.75 -12.27 17.35
N ARG A 105 -0.60 -11.34 16.40
CA ARG A 105 -0.86 -9.91 16.62
C ARG A 105 -2.32 -9.58 16.89
N TYR A 106 -3.26 -10.26 16.24
CA TYR A 106 -4.69 -9.95 16.33
C TYR A 106 -5.41 -10.69 17.47
N LEU A 107 -4.80 -11.77 17.99
CA LEU A 107 -5.37 -12.59 19.05
C LEU A 107 -5.56 -11.85 20.38
N PRO A 108 -4.60 -11.02 20.87
CA PRO A 108 -4.74 -10.32 22.14
C PRO A 108 -5.52 -8.99 22.02
N LEU A 109 -6.12 -8.68 20.88
CA LEU A 109 -6.84 -7.41 20.71
C LEU A 109 -8.14 -7.40 21.51
N PRO A 110 -8.46 -6.31 22.24
CA PRO A 110 -9.73 -6.11 22.92
C PRO A 110 -10.96 -6.55 22.12
N SER A 111 -11.09 -6.12 20.86
CA SER A 111 -12.24 -6.47 20.03
C SER A 111 -12.32 -7.97 19.72
N THR A 112 -11.18 -8.62 19.47
CA THR A 112 -11.09 -10.07 19.26
C THR A 112 -11.49 -10.83 20.51
N LEU A 113 -11.02 -10.42 21.69
CA LEU A 113 -11.34 -11.06 22.96
C LEU A 113 -12.83 -10.92 23.30
N VAL A 114 -13.39 -9.72 23.11
CA VAL A 114 -14.84 -9.48 23.27
C VAL A 114 -15.63 -10.37 22.32
N SER A 115 -15.31 -10.38 21.04
CA SER A 115 -16.03 -11.15 20.03
C SER A 115 -15.94 -12.65 20.28
N ALA A 116 -14.75 -13.15 20.64
CA ALA A 116 -14.53 -14.56 20.97
C ALA A 116 -15.32 -14.99 22.21
N ALA A 117 -15.35 -14.16 23.26
CA ALA A 117 -16.14 -14.42 24.47
C ALA A 117 -17.64 -14.44 24.17
N LEU A 118 -18.15 -13.48 23.37
CA LEU A 118 -19.56 -13.43 23.01
C LEU A 118 -19.98 -14.60 22.12
N ILE A 119 -19.24 -14.89 21.04
CA ILE A 119 -19.53 -15.99 20.12
C ILE A 119 -19.40 -17.34 20.84
N GLY A 120 -18.31 -17.54 21.58
CA GLY A 120 -18.10 -18.76 22.38
C GLY A 120 -19.20 -18.94 23.42
N GLY A 121 -19.62 -17.85 24.06
CA GLY A 121 -20.75 -17.82 24.98
C GLY A 121 -22.06 -18.28 24.33
N LEU A 122 -22.41 -17.73 23.16
CA LEU A 122 -23.59 -18.13 22.38
C LEU A 122 -23.55 -19.61 21.98
N LEU A 123 -22.41 -20.10 21.48
CA LEU A 123 -22.26 -21.50 21.06
C LEU A 123 -22.46 -22.48 22.22
N LEU A 124 -22.02 -22.10 23.43
CA LEU A 124 -22.12 -22.92 24.62
C LEU A 124 -23.51 -22.86 25.30
N LEU A 125 -24.44 -22.02 24.82
CA LEU A 125 -25.83 -22.01 25.29
C LEU A 125 -26.64 -23.21 24.76
N ALA A 126 -26.27 -23.79 23.62
CA ALA A 126 -27.05 -24.86 22.99
C ALA A 126 -27.05 -26.17 23.80
N PRO A 127 -25.91 -26.67 24.33
CA PRO A 127 -25.92 -27.84 25.21
C PRO A 127 -26.30 -27.47 26.66
N ARG A 128 -27.28 -28.18 27.25
CA ARG A 128 -27.70 -27.95 28.67
C ARG A 128 -26.54 -28.06 29.66
N ARG A 129 -25.55 -28.92 29.39
CA ARG A 129 -24.36 -29.12 30.24
C ARG A 129 -23.40 -27.92 30.26
N THR A 130 -23.29 -27.18 29.15
CA THR A 130 -22.35 -26.05 29.01
C THR A 130 -23.02 -24.69 29.21
N ARG A 131 -24.34 -24.65 29.39
CA ARG A 131 -25.13 -23.41 29.45
C ARG A 131 -24.64 -22.41 30.50
N ARG A 132 -24.24 -22.88 31.69
CA ARG A 132 -23.68 -22.01 32.75
C ARG A 132 -22.37 -21.34 32.30
N ALA A 133 -21.49 -22.10 31.63
CA ALA A 133 -20.26 -21.56 31.05
C ALA A 133 -20.54 -20.59 29.90
N GLY A 134 -21.55 -20.87 29.06
CA GLY A 134 -22.01 -19.97 28.01
C GLY A 134 -22.50 -18.62 28.54
N ILE A 135 -23.36 -18.64 29.59
CA ILE A 135 -23.80 -17.41 30.28
C ILE A 135 -22.62 -16.66 30.88
N GLY A 136 -21.68 -17.37 31.53
CA GLY A 136 -20.47 -16.75 32.09
C GLY A 136 -19.62 -16.05 31.03
N LEU A 137 -19.40 -16.68 29.87
CA LEU A 137 -18.66 -16.09 28.75
C LEU A 137 -19.39 -14.91 28.12
N LEU A 138 -20.71 -14.95 28.01
CA LEU A 138 -21.51 -13.81 27.55
C LEU A 138 -21.40 -12.63 28.52
N ALA A 139 -21.54 -12.89 29.82
CA ALA A 139 -21.38 -11.87 30.84
C ALA A 139 -19.96 -11.28 30.84
N ALA A 140 -18.93 -12.12 30.68
CA ALA A 140 -17.55 -11.67 30.55
C ALA A 140 -17.33 -10.82 29.29
N GLY A 141 -17.83 -11.26 28.12
CA GLY A 141 -17.73 -10.50 26.88
C GLY A 141 -18.46 -9.16 26.96
N ALA A 142 -19.65 -9.12 27.56
CA ALA A 142 -20.41 -7.90 27.80
C ALA A 142 -19.69 -6.96 28.79
N ALA A 143 -19.10 -7.49 29.86
CA ALA A 143 -18.33 -6.71 30.82
C ALA A 143 -17.04 -6.15 30.19
N LEU A 144 -16.33 -6.95 29.38
CA LEU A 144 -15.16 -6.49 28.63
C LEU A 144 -15.51 -5.37 27.65
N LEU A 145 -16.63 -5.51 26.92
CA LEU A 145 -17.12 -4.45 26.03
C LEU A 145 -17.51 -3.19 26.83
N ALA A 146 -18.21 -3.37 27.95
CA ALA A 146 -18.63 -2.29 28.82
C ALA A 146 -17.44 -1.57 29.48
N LEU A 147 -16.31 -2.23 29.65
CA LEU A 147 -15.10 -1.63 30.19
C LEU A 147 -14.26 -1.00 29.07
N LEU A 148 -13.80 -1.82 28.11
CA LEU A 148 -12.84 -1.43 27.06
C LEU A 148 -13.45 -0.56 25.97
N GLY A 149 -14.78 -0.60 25.80
CA GLY A 149 -15.52 0.25 24.87
C GLY A 149 -15.79 1.65 25.39
N THR A 150 -15.38 2.01 26.61
CA THR A 150 -15.67 3.34 27.18
C THR A 150 -14.58 4.35 26.87
N GLY A 151 -15.00 5.61 26.78
CA GLY A 151 -14.14 6.76 26.56
C GLY A 151 -13.03 6.92 27.60
N PRO A 152 -13.30 6.77 28.93
CA PRO A 152 -12.26 6.91 29.94
C PRO A 152 -11.17 5.84 29.81
N VAL A 153 -11.56 4.58 29.58
CA VAL A 153 -10.59 3.47 29.44
C VAL A 153 -9.77 3.63 28.16
N SER A 154 -10.40 3.91 27.03
CA SER A 154 -9.70 4.15 25.77
C SER A 154 -8.78 5.39 25.84
N PHE A 155 -9.19 6.47 26.52
CA PHE A 155 -8.34 7.63 26.79
C PHE A 155 -7.13 7.28 27.67
N LEU A 156 -7.32 6.50 28.74
CA LEU A 156 -6.20 6.06 29.58
C LEU A 156 -5.21 5.17 28.80
N MET A 157 -5.71 4.30 27.92
CA MET A 157 -4.87 3.39 27.13
C MET A 157 -4.15 4.08 25.97
N LEU A 158 -4.88 4.76 25.08
CA LEU A 158 -4.31 5.38 23.88
C LEU A 158 -3.77 6.78 24.17
N GLY A 159 -4.45 7.57 25.01
CA GLY A 159 -4.04 8.92 25.37
C GLY A 159 -2.69 8.95 26.10
N SER A 160 -2.37 7.92 26.89
CA SER A 160 -1.04 7.78 27.49
C SER A 160 0.09 7.55 26.48
N LEU A 161 -0.22 7.10 25.25
CA LEU A 161 0.72 7.06 24.14
C LEU A 161 0.71 8.39 23.36
N GLU A 162 -0.47 8.94 23.07
CA GLU A 162 -0.64 10.16 22.26
C GLU A 162 -0.03 11.40 22.93
N TYR A 163 -0.30 11.59 24.22
CA TYR A 163 0.14 12.78 24.96
C TYR A 163 1.53 12.64 25.59
N ARG A 164 2.19 11.48 25.41
CA ARG A 164 3.58 11.28 25.86
C ARG A 164 4.57 12.16 25.11
N ASN A 165 4.30 12.43 23.84
CA ASN A 165 5.11 13.31 23.00
C ASN A 165 4.32 14.58 22.74
N ARG A 166 4.90 15.72 23.10
CA ARG A 166 4.26 17.02 22.86
C ARG A 166 4.20 17.29 21.35
N PRO A 167 3.14 17.97 20.87
CA PRO A 167 3.15 18.54 19.53
C PRO A 167 4.41 19.37 19.29
N LEU A 168 4.90 19.39 18.05
CA LEU A 168 6.10 20.13 17.70
C LEU A 168 5.88 21.62 17.94
N ASP A 169 6.71 22.23 18.78
CA ASP A 169 6.83 23.68 18.87
C ASP A 169 7.92 24.14 17.91
N GLU A 170 7.50 24.62 16.75
CA GLU A 170 8.39 25.05 15.65
C GLU A 170 9.32 26.20 16.06
N THR A 171 8.93 27.00 17.05
CA THR A 171 9.75 28.13 17.54
C THR A 171 11.01 27.65 18.27
N ARG A 172 10.99 26.41 18.77
CA ARG A 172 12.10 25.81 19.52
C ARG A 172 13.04 24.99 18.64
N VAL A 173 12.71 24.81 17.36
CA VAL A 173 13.57 24.08 16.42
C VAL A 173 14.71 25.00 15.99
N GLN A 174 15.89 24.80 16.60
CA GLN A 174 17.10 25.58 16.29
C GLN A 174 17.90 24.89 15.18
N GLY A 175 18.31 25.67 14.17
CA GLY A 175 19.16 25.21 13.08
C GLY A 175 18.42 24.69 11.84
N PRO A 176 19.14 24.50 10.72
CA PRO A 176 18.53 24.08 9.45
C PRO A 176 18.11 22.60 9.51
N ILE A 177 16.79 22.36 9.50
CA ILE A 177 16.22 21.02 9.31
C ILE A 177 16.37 20.64 7.83
N ARG A 178 17.23 19.66 7.55
CA ARG A 178 17.43 19.15 6.18
C ARG A 178 16.51 17.99 5.81
N TYR A 179 15.95 17.30 6.79
CA TYR A 179 15.15 16.09 6.57
C TYR A 179 13.87 16.10 7.39
N MET A 180 12.80 15.65 6.77
CA MET A 180 11.51 15.36 7.39
C MET A 180 11.08 13.95 7.00
N VAL A 181 10.95 13.05 7.96
CA VAL A 181 10.53 11.67 7.72
C VAL A 181 9.06 11.54 8.05
N VAL A 182 8.26 11.08 7.09
CA VAL A 182 6.82 10.86 7.22
C VAL A 182 6.54 9.36 7.16
N MET A 183 6.06 8.81 8.27
CA MET A 183 5.77 7.38 8.38
C MET A 183 4.43 7.06 7.70
N ALA A 184 4.42 6.06 6.82
CA ALA A 184 3.24 5.59 6.14
C ALA A 184 2.24 4.90 7.08
N GLY A 185 0.96 5.01 6.74
CA GLY A 185 -0.12 4.22 7.30
C GLY A 185 -0.65 3.29 6.21
N TYR A 186 -1.95 3.38 5.93
CA TYR A 186 -2.57 2.72 4.78
C TYR A 186 -2.85 3.73 3.67
N ALA A 187 -2.55 3.34 2.43
CA ALA A 187 -3.07 3.98 1.23
C ALA A 187 -3.19 2.93 0.12
N GLU A 188 -4.14 3.12 -0.78
CA GLU A 188 -4.35 2.24 -1.92
C GLU A 188 -4.76 3.08 -3.12
N SER A 189 -4.19 2.80 -4.28
CA SER A 189 -4.56 3.50 -5.51
C SER A 189 -5.86 2.93 -6.09
N SER A 190 -6.77 3.80 -6.54
CA SER A 190 -8.04 3.38 -7.12
C SER A 190 -8.41 4.22 -8.34
N VAL A 191 -8.61 3.56 -9.47
CA VAL A 191 -9.01 4.24 -10.73
C VAL A 191 -10.39 4.92 -10.60
N HIS A 192 -11.23 4.46 -9.68
CA HIS A 192 -12.59 4.97 -9.48
C HIS A 192 -12.70 6.01 -8.38
N GLN A 193 -11.60 6.39 -7.74
CA GLN A 193 -11.60 7.35 -6.63
C GLN A 193 -10.64 8.49 -6.91
N PRO A 194 -10.92 9.70 -6.39
CA PRO A 194 -9.97 10.79 -6.47
C PRO A 194 -8.74 10.50 -5.60
N LEU A 195 -7.62 11.17 -5.91
CA LEU A 195 -6.36 11.07 -5.14
C LEU A 195 -6.56 11.33 -3.63
N SER A 196 -7.52 12.19 -3.28
CA SER A 196 -7.90 12.50 -1.88
C SER A 196 -8.45 11.30 -1.11
N SER A 197 -8.91 10.25 -1.79
CA SER A 197 -9.48 9.04 -1.20
C SER A 197 -8.49 7.87 -1.15
N TYR A 198 -7.31 8.01 -1.76
CA TYR A 198 -6.32 6.92 -1.78
C TYR A 198 -5.72 6.66 -0.41
N ALA A 199 -5.54 7.72 0.40
CA ALA A 199 -4.99 7.61 1.75
C ALA A 199 -6.12 7.51 2.78
N ASN A 200 -5.99 6.59 3.75
CA ASN A 200 -6.91 6.57 4.88
C ASN A 200 -6.72 7.81 5.77
N VAL A 201 -7.65 8.05 6.71
CA VAL A 201 -7.65 9.23 7.59
C VAL A 201 -6.32 9.41 8.34
N HIS A 202 -5.67 8.32 8.76
CA HIS A 202 -4.38 8.38 9.46
C HIS A 202 -3.24 8.84 8.55
N THR A 203 -3.10 8.26 7.36
CA THR A 203 -2.09 8.67 6.37
C THR A 203 -2.36 10.08 5.89
N ALA A 204 -3.62 10.44 5.63
CA ALA A 204 -4.01 11.79 5.25
C ALA A 204 -3.61 12.84 6.29
N SER A 205 -3.87 12.57 7.58
CA SER A 205 -3.45 13.47 8.68
C SER A 205 -1.93 13.70 8.71
N ARG A 206 -1.14 12.66 8.43
CA ARG A 206 0.33 12.74 8.35
C ARG A 206 0.81 13.52 7.14
N LEU A 207 0.14 13.40 6.00
CA LEU A 207 0.46 14.16 4.80
C LEU A 207 0.10 15.64 4.96
N LEU A 208 -1.05 15.94 5.57
CA LEU A 208 -1.43 17.31 5.91
C LEU A 208 -0.40 17.95 6.85
N GLU A 209 0.03 17.23 7.89
CA GLU A 209 1.07 17.74 8.80
C GLU A 209 2.42 17.91 8.11
N ALA A 210 2.83 16.94 7.28
CA ALA A 210 4.05 17.06 6.50
C ALA A 210 4.03 18.26 5.57
N ARG A 211 2.90 18.52 4.89
CA ARG A 211 2.72 19.69 4.04
C ARG A 211 2.77 20.99 4.83
N ARG A 212 2.13 21.04 5.99
CA ARG A 212 2.13 22.20 6.89
C ARG A 212 3.55 22.52 7.35
N LEU A 213 4.30 21.52 7.79
CA LEU A 213 5.69 21.67 8.22
C LEU A 213 6.62 22.01 7.05
N HIS A 214 6.38 21.49 5.85
CA HIS A 214 7.17 21.84 4.67
C HIS A 214 6.98 23.31 4.26
N SER A 215 5.81 23.92 4.52
CA SER A 215 5.68 25.39 4.37
C SER A 215 6.63 26.15 5.29
N ARG A 216 6.88 25.64 6.50
CA ARG A 216 7.78 26.28 7.47
C ARG A 216 9.25 25.99 7.18
N PHE A 217 9.55 24.78 6.73
CA PHE A 217 10.88 24.28 6.41
C PHE A 217 10.95 23.89 4.93
N PRO A 218 10.90 24.86 3.99
CA PRO A 218 10.84 24.57 2.55
C PRO A 218 12.11 23.92 2.01
N ASP A 219 13.21 24.00 2.76
CA ASP A 219 14.47 23.37 2.41
C ASP A 219 14.60 21.91 2.90
N ALA A 220 13.64 21.43 3.70
CA ALA A 220 13.69 20.07 4.19
C ALA A 220 13.31 19.07 3.08
N THR A 221 14.17 18.08 2.85
CA THR A 221 13.84 16.92 2.03
C THR A 221 12.84 16.04 2.79
N VAL A 222 11.65 15.86 2.21
CA VAL A 222 10.58 15.03 2.75
C VAL A 222 10.81 13.58 2.34
N VAL A 223 11.10 12.72 3.30
CA VAL A 223 11.25 11.28 3.11
C VAL A 223 9.94 10.61 3.51
N VAL A 224 9.22 10.04 2.55
CA VAL A 224 8.01 9.23 2.81
C VAL A 224 8.43 7.76 2.88
N SER A 225 8.17 7.10 4.01
CA SER A 225 8.62 5.72 4.25
C SER A 225 7.48 4.79 4.63
N GLY A 226 7.42 3.62 3.99
CA GLY A 226 6.37 2.64 4.18
C GLY A 226 6.52 1.40 3.30
N GLN A 227 5.49 0.56 3.32
CA GLN A 227 5.48 -0.69 2.58
C GLN A 227 4.69 -0.55 1.26
N GLY A 228 5.19 -1.17 0.19
CA GLY A 228 4.48 -1.29 -1.08
C GLY A 228 4.25 0.05 -1.78
N GLU A 229 3.09 0.26 -2.39
CA GLU A 229 2.77 1.50 -3.12
C GLU A 229 2.51 2.73 -2.22
N VAL A 230 2.33 2.54 -0.91
CA VAL A 230 1.88 3.61 0.01
C VAL A 230 2.81 4.84 -0.06
N PRO A 231 4.15 4.70 0.00
CA PRO A 231 5.05 5.85 -0.10
C PRO A 231 4.98 6.57 -1.46
N ALA A 232 4.75 5.84 -2.56
CA ALA A 232 4.58 6.44 -3.87
C ALA A 232 3.26 7.25 -3.96
N ILE A 233 2.18 6.74 -3.37
CA ILE A 233 0.91 7.48 -3.23
C ILE A 233 1.12 8.73 -2.37
N MET A 234 1.79 8.61 -1.23
CA MET A 234 2.11 9.75 -0.36
C MET A 234 2.88 10.83 -1.12
N ARG A 235 3.87 10.44 -1.94
CA ARG A 235 4.58 11.38 -2.82
C ARG A 235 3.63 12.06 -3.79
N ARG A 236 2.74 11.32 -4.46
CA ARG A 236 1.74 11.92 -5.39
C ARG A 236 0.84 12.94 -4.69
N VAL A 237 0.37 12.63 -3.47
CA VAL A 237 -0.43 13.56 -2.66
C VAL A 237 0.37 14.81 -2.32
N LEU A 238 1.60 14.69 -1.83
CA LEU A 238 2.44 15.85 -1.48
C LEU A 238 2.76 16.72 -2.70
N VAL A 239 3.05 16.11 -3.86
CA VAL A 239 3.24 16.84 -5.12
C VAL A 239 1.97 17.60 -5.51
N SER A 240 0.80 16.97 -5.41
CA SER A 240 -0.48 17.63 -5.69
C SER A 240 -0.78 18.80 -4.75
N GLN A 241 -0.18 18.80 -3.55
CA GLN A 241 -0.27 19.87 -2.56
C GLN A 241 0.80 20.96 -2.73
N GLY A 242 1.67 20.84 -3.75
CA GLY A 242 2.70 21.84 -4.08
C GLY A 242 4.07 21.60 -3.45
N VAL A 243 4.35 20.41 -2.90
CA VAL A 243 5.72 20.05 -2.49
C VAL A 243 6.54 19.69 -3.74
N PRO A 244 7.72 20.29 -3.97
CA PRO A 244 8.51 20.03 -5.17
C PRO A 244 8.91 18.54 -5.27
N PRO A 245 8.69 17.86 -6.41
CA PRO A 245 8.98 16.43 -6.58
C PRO A 245 10.43 16.02 -6.26
N GLU A 246 11.38 16.94 -6.45
CA GLU A 246 12.82 16.80 -6.17
C GLU A 246 13.16 16.89 -4.68
N ARG A 247 12.27 17.46 -3.86
CA ARG A 247 12.38 17.50 -2.40
C ARG A 247 11.78 16.27 -1.74
N ILE A 248 11.18 15.34 -2.49
CA ILE A 248 10.52 14.15 -1.95
C ILE A 248 11.33 12.89 -2.28
N VAL A 249 11.77 12.19 -1.24
CA VAL A 249 12.43 10.89 -1.33
C VAL A 249 11.45 9.80 -0.89
N VAL A 250 11.41 8.69 -1.62
CA VAL A 250 10.53 7.55 -1.35
C VAL A 250 11.35 6.38 -0.82
N ASP A 251 10.95 5.86 0.33
CA ASP A 251 11.45 4.61 0.91
C ASP A 251 10.31 3.58 0.93
N ASP A 252 10.26 2.74 -0.09
CA ASP A 252 9.24 1.71 -0.34
C ASP A 252 9.67 0.30 0.08
N ARG A 253 10.92 0.16 0.56
CA ARG A 253 11.53 -1.13 0.94
C ARG A 253 11.27 -1.52 2.39
N SER A 254 10.99 -0.54 3.25
CA SER A 254 10.86 -0.75 4.69
C SER A 254 9.48 -1.31 5.06
N ARG A 255 9.44 -2.55 5.57
CA ARG A 255 8.21 -3.22 6.02
C ARG A 255 7.89 -2.95 7.49
N SER A 256 8.91 -2.58 8.27
CA SER A 256 8.77 -2.24 9.69
C SER A 256 9.38 -0.88 10.02
N THR A 257 8.95 -0.31 11.15
CA THR A 257 9.56 0.92 11.72
C THR A 257 11.06 0.72 12.01
N ARG A 258 11.47 -0.50 12.35
CA ARG A 258 12.88 -0.86 12.59
C ARG A 258 13.68 -0.91 11.29
N GLU A 259 13.14 -1.49 10.22
CA GLU A 259 13.76 -1.44 8.89
C GLU A 259 13.86 0.00 8.36
N THR A 260 12.81 0.81 8.58
CA THR A 260 12.84 2.23 8.25
C THR A 260 14.01 2.93 8.94
N SER A 261 14.17 2.71 10.26
CA SER A 261 15.29 3.29 11.01
C SER A 261 16.67 2.85 10.48
N ARG A 262 16.78 1.64 9.92
CA ARG A 262 18.02 1.13 9.30
C ARG A 262 18.27 1.82 7.95
N SER A 263 17.29 1.79 7.05
CA SER A 263 17.35 2.42 5.73
C SER A 263 17.68 3.91 5.83
N LEU A 264 17.02 4.62 6.75
CA LEU A 264 17.20 6.05 6.91
C LEU A 264 18.47 6.44 7.66
N ARG A 265 19.10 5.54 8.42
CA ARG A 265 20.41 5.82 9.05
C ARG A 265 21.48 6.08 8.00
N GLU A 266 21.43 5.39 6.86
CA GLU A 266 22.36 5.59 5.75
C GLU A 266 22.18 6.95 5.07
N LEU A 267 20.94 7.43 4.96
CA LEU A 267 20.61 8.69 4.30
C LEU A 267 20.83 9.90 5.22
N ILE A 268 20.29 9.85 6.43
CA ILE A 268 20.22 10.99 7.35
C ILE A 268 21.45 11.03 8.27
N GLY A 269 22.01 9.86 8.59
CA GLY A 269 23.06 9.71 9.59
C GLY A 269 22.53 9.91 11.00
N THR A 270 23.29 10.61 11.84
CA THR A 270 22.92 10.98 13.21
C THR A 270 22.34 12.38 13.33
N ARG A 271 22.11 13.07 12.19
CA ARG A 271 21.61 14.45 12.16
C ARG A 271 20.18 14.52 12.70
N PRO A 272 19.79 15.65 13.30
CA PRO A 272 18.41 15.88 13.69
C PRO A 272 17.50 15.99 12.47
N PHE A 273 16.30 15.40 12.57
CA PHE A 273 15.29 15.43 11.52
C PHE A 273 13.89 15.44 12.12
N LEU A 274 12.92 16.03 11.43
CA LEU A 274 11.51 16.00 11.86
C LEU A 274 10.93 14.62 11.59
N LEU A 275 10.26 14.02 12.58
CA LEU A 275 9.60 12.73 12.44
C LEU A 275 8.09 12.92 12.55
N VAL A 276 7.38 12.77 11.44
CA VAL A 276 5.93 12.91 11.34
C VAL A 276 5.28 11.52 11.34
N THR A 277 4.44 11.26 12.34
CA THR A 277 3.64 10.04 12.45
C THR A 277 2.42 10.28 13.35
N SER A 278 1.52 9.30 13.48
CA SER A 278 0.38 9.42 14.40
C SER A 278 0.85 9.47 15.86
N ALA A 279 0.19 10.29 16.68
CA ALA A 279 0.55 10.51 18.08
C ALA A 279 0.71 9.20 18.87
N GLY A 280 -0.24 8.27 18.73
CA GLY A 280 -0.19 6.96 19.40
C GLY A 280 0.98 6.06 18.93
N HIS A 281 1.46 6.27 17.70
CA HIS A 281 2.56 5.49 17.12
C HIS A 281 3.94 6.13 17.38
N MET A 282 3.99 7.41 17.74
CA MET A 282 5.21 8.20 17.91
C MET A 282 6.22 7.55 18.86
N SER A 283 5.77 7.06 20.00
CA SER A 283 6.64 6.48 21.03
C SER A 283 7.44 5.28 20.50
N ARG A 284 6.82 4.42 19.70
CA ARG A 284 7.48 3.26 19.10
C ARG A 284 8.44 3.66 17.98
N CYS A 285 8.10 4.67 17.18
CA CYS A 285 9.03 5.22 16.19
C CYS A 285 10.27 5.81 16.85
N LEU A 286 10.10 6.66 17.87
CA LEU A 286 11.23 7.24 18.60
C LEU A 286 12.14 6.17 19.19
N MET A 287 11.58 5.08 19.74
CA MET A 287 12.36 3.95 20.22
C MET A 287 13.22 3.34 19.10
N ALA A 288 12.63 3.01 17.96
CA ALA A 288 13.36 2.42 16.82
C ALA A 288 14.50 3.31 16.28
N PHE A 289 14.24 4.61 16.13
CA PHE A 289 15.24 5.55 15.62
C PHE A 289 16.34 5.85 16.65
N ARG A 290 16.00 5.99 17.93
CA ARG A 290 16.97 6.26 19.01
C ARG A 290 17.82 5.06 19.35
N GLU A 291 17.29 3.83 19.27
CA GLU A 291 18.07 2.59 19.37
C GLU A 291 19.22 2.57 18.36
N ARG A 292 19.06 3.25 17.22
CA ARG A 292 20.08 3.42 16.19
C ARG A 292 20.85 4.73 16.30
N GLY A 293 20.90 5.39 17.45
CA GLY A 293 21.68 6.61 17.65
C GLY A 293 21.29 7.78 16.73
N MET A 294 20.09 7.75 16.14
CA MET A 294 19.55 8.87 15.36
C MET A 294 18.86 9.88 16.28
N ALA A 295 18.69 11.12 15.80
CA ALA A 295 18.12 12.22 16.58
C ALA A 295 16.77 12.70 16.03
N PRO A 296 15.69 11.88 16.05
CA PRO A 296 14.38 12.31 15.60
C PRO A 296 13.79 13.40 16.53
N ILE A 297 13.28 14.47 15.93
CA ILE A 297 12.48 15.50 16.57
C ILE A 297 11.00 15.13 16.33
N PRO A 298 10.23 14.78 17.38
CA PRO A 298 8.86 14.31 17.21
C PRO A 298 7.94 15.42 16.71
N ALA A 299 7.19 15.12 15.64
CA ALA A 299 6.10 15.92 15.12
C ALA A 299 4.81 15.07 15.06
N PRO A 300 4.19 14.76 16.22
CA PRO A 300 3.03 13.89 16.28
C PRO A 300 1.78 14.58 15.70
N THR A 301 0.95 13.83 15.00
CA THR A 301 -0.34 14.29 14.45
C THR A 301 -1.43 13.23 14.58
N GLY A 302 -2.65 13.51 14.10
CA GLY A 302 -3.74 12.52 14.06
C GLY A 302 -4.13 11.99 15.42
N TYR A 303 -4.26 12.88 16.41
CA TYR A 303 -4.76 12.57 17.75
C TYR A 303 -6.21 12.09 17.65
N LEU A 304 -6.48 10.90 18.18
CA LEU A 304 -7.80 10.28 18.17
C LEU A 304 -8.55 10.53 19.49
N THR A 305 -7.82 10.58 20.60
CA THR A 305 -8.44 10.81 21.91
C THR A 305 -8.72 12.30 22.15
N ARG A 306 -9.76 12.58 22.93
CA ARG A 306 -10.11 13.95 23.35
C ARG A 306 -9.04 14.50 24.30
N LYS A 307 -8.90 15.83 24.39
CA LYS A 307 -7.93 16.47 25.31
C LYS A 307 -8.27 16.30 26.80
N ASN A 308 -9.54 16.09 27.12
CA ASN A 308 -10.02 15.99 28.49
C ASN A 308 -10.79 14.68 28.66
N ILE A 309 -10.45 13.94 29.72
CA ILE A 309 -11.14 12.71 30.12
C ILE A 309 -12.64 12.96 30.41
N LEU A 310 -13.03 14.19 30.76
CA LEU A 310 -14.43 14.58 30.97
C LEU A 310 -15.22 14.76 29.68
N ALA A 311 -14.54 14.87 28.53
CA ALA A 311 -15.15 15.10 27.22
C ALA A 311 -15.23 13.83 26.36
N VAL A 312 -15.08 12.65 26.98
CA VAL A 312 -15.09 11.36 26.30
C VAL A 312 -16.50 10.74 26.33
N ASP A 313 -16.77 9.82 25.40
CA ASP A 313 -18.04 9.09 25.39
C ASP A 313 -18.05 8.04 26.49
N TYR A 314 -18.87 8.22 27.52
CA TYR A 314 -18.94 7.31 28.67
C TYR A 314 -19.63 5.99 28.38
N LEU A 315 -20.45 5.93 27.32
CA LEU A 315 -21.08 4.69 26.87
C LEU A 315 -20.14 3.90 25.94
N PRO A 316 -20.26 2.56 25.89
CA PRO A 316 -19.51 1.74 24.96
C PRO A 316 -19.72 2.18 23.51
N SER A 317 -18.63 2.44 22.79
CA SER A 317 -18.67 2.81 21.38
C SER A 317 -17.67 2.01 20.56
N VAL A 318 -17.98 1.84 19.27
CA VAL A 318 -17.10 1.16 18.31
C VAL A 318 -15.74 1.88 18.22
N ASN A 319 -15.73 3.21 18.26
CA ASN A 319 -14.51 4.01 18.18
C ASN A 319 -13.60 3.78 19.40
N ASN A 320 -14.16 3.78 20.61
CA ASN A 320 -13.38 3.56 21.83
C ASN A 320 -12.77 2.15 21.87
N LEU A 321 -13.52 1.13 21.44
CA LEU A 321 -12.99 -0.23 21.33
C LEU A 321 -11.86 -0.31 20.29
N MET A 322 -12.00 0.38 19.16
CA MET A 322 -10.93 0.51 18.15
C MET A 322 -9.69 1.24 18.70
N TYR A 323 -9.88 2.26 19.56
CA TYR A 323 -8.76 2.94 20.23
C TYR A 323 -8.05 2.02 21.22
N ALA A 324 -8.79 1.18 21.95
CA ALA A 324 -8.20 0.16 22.81
C ALA A 324 -7.38 -0.85 22.00
N ASP A 325 -7.88 -1.32 20.85
CA ASP A 325 -7.13 -2.19 19.93
C ASP A 325 -5.83 -1.54 19.43
N LEU A 326 -5.89 -0.26 19.04
CA LEU A 326 -4.73 0.48 18.60
C LEU A 326 -3.70 0.64 19.73
N ALA A 327 -4.15 0.96 20.93
CA ALA A 327 -3.28 1.07 22.10
C ALA A 327 -2.57 -0.26 22.41
N VAL A 328 -3.32 -1.37 22.47
CA VAL A 328 -2.74 -2.71 22.70
C VAL A 328 -1.73 -3.07 21.62
N THR A 329 -2.05 -2.78 20.35
CA THR A 329 -1.12 -3.00 19.23
C THR A 329 0.21 -2.25 19.43
N GLU A 330 0.16 -0.98 19.84
CA GLU A 330 1.36 -0.18 20.05
C GLU A 330 2.12 -0.61 21.32
N TYR A 331 1.43 -0.99 22.40
CA TYR A 331 2.08 -1.54 23.59
C TYR A 331 2.79 -2.86 23.31
N LEU A 332 2.15 -3.77 22.58
CA LEU A 332 2.77 -5.03 22.17
C LEU A 332 3.97 -4.77 21.26
N GLY A 333 3.89 -3.79 20.37
CA GLY A 333 5.02 -3.38 19.53
C GLY A 333 6.19 -2.82 20.34
N ILE A 334 5.93 -1.97 21.33
CA ILE A 334 6.95 -1.42 22.24
C ILE A 334 7.57 -2.54 23.08
N LEU A 335 6.75 -3.43 23.63
CA LEU A 335 7.21 -4.58 24.41
C LEU A 335 8.09 -5.51 23.56
N TRP A 336 7.66 -5.81 22.34
CA TRP A 336 8.44 -6.59 21.38
C TRP A 336 9.79 -5.96 21.12
N TYR A 337 9.87 -4.63 20.93
CA TYR A 337 11.14 -3.95 20.69
C TYR A 337 12.09 -4.03 21.88
N ARG A 338 11.54 -3.93 23.11
CA ARG A 338 12.31 -4.13 24.34
C ARG A 338 12.83 -5.56 24.52
N MET A 339 12.01 -6.56 24.15
CA MET A 339 12.38 -7.98 24.26
C MET A 339 13.29 -8.45 23.11
N THR A 340 13.24 -7.76 21.98
CA THR A 340 14.11 -8.01 20.81
C THR A 340 14.97 -6.78 20.52
N PRO A 341 15.95 -6.44 21.39
CA PRO A 341 16.90 -5.37 21.08
C PRO A 341 17.55 -5.65 19.73
N GLY A 342 17.72 -4.62 18.90
CA GLY A 342 18.48 -4.74 17.66
C GLY A 342 19.91 -5.17 17.97
N ARG A 343 20.21 -6.46 17.87
CA ARG A 343 21.59 -6.96 17.87
C ARG A 343 22.18 -6.65 16.50
N ASP A 344 22.68 -5.43 16.36
CA ASP A 344 23.58 -5.13 15.25
C ASP A 344 24.93 -5.81 15.57
N SER A 345 25.43 -6.61 14.64
CA SER A 345 26.70 -7.31 14.69
C SER A 345 27.87 -6.31 14.71
N SER A 346 28.12 -5.69 15.85
CA SER A 346 29.29 -4.83 16.05
C SER A 346 29.70 -4.85 17.51
N GLY A 347 30.62 -5.76 17.82
CA GLY A 347 31.21 -5.94 19.15
C GLY A 347 32.00 -7.24 19.20
N GLY A 348 33.17 -7.26 18.55
CA GLY A 348 34.08 -8.41 18.50
C GLY A 348 35.38 -8.04 17.79
N GLU A 349 36.26 -7.42 18.56
CA GLU A 349 37.73 -7.31 18.48
C GLU A 349 38.45 -7.46 17.14
N GLY A 350 39.34 -6.50 16.88
CA GLY A 350 40.27 -6.53 15.77
C GLY A 350 41.18 -7.75 15.82
N SER A 351 41.26 -8.46 14.71
CA SER A 351 42.46 -9.23 14.36
C SER A 351 43.11 -8.56 13.17
N VAL A 352 44.21 -7.88 13.50
CA VAL A 352 45.27 -7.51 12.58
C VAL A 352 45.76 -8.80 11.93
N VAL A 353 45.40 -9.04 10.66
CA VAL A 353 46.10 -10.04 9.85
C VAL A 353 47.29 -9.33 9.23
N THR A 354 48.41 -9.43 9.95
CA THR A 354 49.76 -9.17 9.48
C THR A 354 50.02 -9.92 8.17
N GLY A 355 50.65 -9.23 7.22
CA GLY A 355 50.95 -9.78 5.91
C GLY A 355 51.87 -11.00 5.92
N ARG A 356 51.80 -11.76 4.83
CA ARG A 356 52.90 -12.60 4.38
C ARG A 356 53.04 -12.49 2.87
N LYS A 357 54.28 -12.18 2.49
CA LYS A 357 54.84 -12.13 1.13
C LYS A 357 54.68 -13.46 0.40
N GLY A 358 54.68 -13.35 -0.93
CA GLY A 358 54.90 -14.44 -1.89
C GLY A 358 53.70 -14.53 -2.84
N GLU A 359 53.81 -14.50 -4.17
CA GLU A 359 54.97 -14.55 -5.05
C GLU A 359 54.48 -14.13 -6.45
N ASN A 360 55.38 -13.54 -7.22
CA ASN A 360 55.18 -13.21 -8.63
C ASN A 360 54.89 -14.47 -9.45
N VAL A 361 53.88 -14.42 -10.32
CA VAL A 361 53.98 -15.01 -11.65
C VAL A 361 53.50 -13.98 -12.67
N LEU A 362 54.47 -13.27 -13.24
CA LEU A 362 54.35 -12.67 -14.55
C LEU A 362 54.23 -13.80 -15.58
N ARG A 363 53.13 -13.83 -16.34
CA ARG A 363 53.16 -14.33 -17.70
C ARG A 363 52.60 -13.26 -18.62
N SER A 364 53.50 -12.75 -19.44
CA SER A 364 53.22 -11.91 -20.59
C SER A 364 52.39 -12.68 -21.61
N GLY A 365 51.51 -11.94 -22.29
CA GLY A 365 50.76 -12.39 -23.45
C GLY A 365 50.15 -11.15 -24.09
N ALA A 366 50.92 -10.49 -24.94
CA ALA A 366 50.41 -9.52 -25.89
C ALA A 366 49.52 -10.27 -26.90
N GLY A 367 48.31 -9.78 -27.14
CA GLY A 367 47.44 -10.32 -28.19
C GLY A 367 45.96 -10.09 -27.91
N ASP A 368 45.39 -9.25 -28.75
CA ASP A 368 43.97 -9.11 -29.06
C ASP A 368 43.13 -8.16 -28.18
N THR A 369 42.70 -7.07 -28.81
CA THR A 369 41.58 -6.24 -28.38
C THR A 369 40.29 -7.05 -28.57
N GLY A 370 40.11 -8.06 -27.72
CA GLY A 370 38.89 -8.82 -27.61
C GLY A 370 37.86 -8.00 -26.83
N THR A 371 36.83 -7.54 -27.52
CA THR A 371 35.59 -7.02 -26.94
C THR A 371 35.18 -7.90 -25.77
N ILE A 372 35.20 -7.39 -24.53
CA ILE A 372 34.61 -8.11 -23.40
C ILE A 372 33.12 -8.20 -23.70
N HIS A 373 32.67 -9.35 -24.20
CA HIS A 373 31.25 -9.66 -24.34
C HIS A 373 30.66 -9.63 -22.94
N ARG A 374 29.95 -8.54 -22.62
CA ARG A 374 29.13 -8.44 -21.42
C ARG A 374 28.11 -9.59 -21.51
N GLY A 375 28.21 -10.59 -20.63
CA GLY A 375 27.28 -11.73 -20.61
C GLY A 375 25.84 -11.20 -20.55
N ARG A 376 24.91 -11.85 -21.27
CA ARG A 376 23.52 -11.37 -21.35
C ARG A 376 22.88 -11.38 -19.97
N VAL A 377 22.05 -10.39 -19.66
CA VAL A 377 21.36 -10.25 -18.38
C VAL A 377 19.86 -10.42 -18.57
N VAL A 378 19.24 -11.26 -17.76
CA VAL A 378 17.79 -11.47 -17.71
C VAL A 378 17.27 -11.08 -16.34
N ILE A 379 16.22 -10.26 -16.29
CA ILE A 379 15.52 -9.98 -15.04
C ILE A 379 14.32 -10.90 -14.90
N LEU A 380 14.20 -11.60 -13.77
CA LEU A 380 12.96 -12.28 -13.38
C LEU A 380 12.14 -11.34 -12.48
N LEU A 381 11.18 -10.64 -13.07
CA LEU A 381 10.27 -9.74 -12.35
C LEU A 381 9.02 -10.51 -11.93
N GLY A 382 8.68 -10.47 -10.65
CA GLY A 382 7.49 -11.19 -10.20
C GLY A 382 7.11 -11.02 -8.75
N ALA A 383 6.11 -11.80 -8.33
CA ALA A 383 5.59 -11.82 -6.96
C ALA A 383 6.17 -13.00 -6.15
N SER A 384 5.35 -13.65 -5.32
CA SER A 384 5.76 -14.72 -4.40
C SER A 384 6.37 -15.96 -5.08
N TYR A 385 5.87 -16.39 -6.24
CA TYR A 385 6.43 -17.56 -6.91
C TYR A 385 7.74 -17.25 -7.62
N ALA A 386 7.87 -16.07 -8.22
CA ALA A 386 9.14 -15.62 -8.77
C ALA A 386 10.21 -15.46 -7.69
N GLU A 387 9.87 -14.89 -6.52
CA GLU A 387 10.77 -14.78 -5.37
C GLU A 387 11.30 -16.15 -4.93
N GLY A 388 10.45 -17.17 -4.93
CA GLY A 388 10.85 -18.54 -4.56
C GLY A 388 11.74 -19.25 -5.59
N MET A 389 11.85 -18.72 -6.81
CA MET A 389 12.66 -19.30 -7.89
C MET A 389 14.12 -18.86 -7.77
N LYS A 390 14.88 -19.56 -6.94
CA LYS A 390 16.25 -19.15 -6.58
C LYS A 390 17.25 -19.19 -7.73
N GLU A 391 17.17 -20.21 -8.59
CA GLU A 391 18.15 -20.45 -9.64
C GLU A 391 17.47 -20.90 -10.94
N ILE A 392 17.99 -20.39 -12.06
CA ILE A 392 17.71 -20.87 -13.42
C ILE A 392 19.08 -21.10 -14.05
N PRO A 393 19.50 -22.36 -14.25
CA PRO A 393 20.83 -22.67 -14.74
C PRO A 393 20.94 -22.31 -16.23
N LEU A 394 21.59 -21.19 -16.56
CA LEU A 394 21.85 -20.74 -17.92
C LEU A 394 23.35 -20.58 -18.16
N GLU A 395 23.79 -20.89 -19.38
CA GLU A 395 25.16 -20.71 -19.83
C GLU A 395 25.36 -19.30 -20.38
N ASN A 396 26.34 -18.56 -19.86
CA ASN A 396 26.71 -17.21 -20.30
C ASN A 396 25.59 -16.15 -20.19
N ILE A 397 24.52 -16.44 -19.42
CA ILE A 397 23.41 -15.55 -19.14
C ILE A 397 23.26 -15.41 -17.62
N THR A 398 23.29 -14.18 -17.12
CA THR A 398 23.04 -13.88 -15.70
C THR A 398 21.56 -13.62 -15.47
N VAL A 399 20.92 -14.43 -14.62
CA VAL A 399 19.54 -14.17 -14.17
C VAL A 399 19.56 -13.39 -12.87
N ILE A 400 18.93 -12.22 -12.85
CA ILE A 400 18.75 -11.42 -11.65
C ILE A 400 17.29 -11.53 -11.22
N ASN A 401 17.07 -12.20 -10.09
CA ASN A 401 15.73 -12.36 -9.53
C ASN A 401 15.29 -11.07 -8.81
N LYS A 402 14.18 -10.49 -9.27
CA LYS A 402 13.51 -9.31 -8.70
C LYS A 402 12.09 -9.68 -8.24
N GLY A 403 11.88 -10.91 -7.78
CA GLY A 403 10.62 -11.37 -7.18
C GLY A 403 10.41 -10.78 -5.77
N VAL A 404 9.17 -10.42 -5.42
CA VAL A 404 8.84 -9.91 -4.08
C VAL A 404 7.55 -10.56 -3.56
N SER A 405 7.62 -11.19 -2.38
CA SER A 405 6.44 -11.85 -1.81
C SER A 405 5.27 -10.92 -1.53
N GLY A 406 4.09 -11.36 -1.96
CA GLY A 406 2.83 -10.70 -1.69
C GLY A 406 2.50 -9.56 -2.65
N GLU A 407 3.37 -9.23 -3.61
CA GLU A 407 3.09 -8.17 -4.59
C GLU A 407 1.98 -8.55 -5.57
N GLN A 408 1.20 -7.55 -5.98
CA GLN A 408 0.27 -7.59 -7.10
C GLN A 408 0.90 -6.94 -8.35
N THR A 409 0.30 -7.17 -9.52
CA THR A 409 0.83 -6.63 -10.80
C THR A 409 1.04 -5.12 -10.82
N PHE A 410 0.25 -4.34 -10.08
CA PHE A 410 0.41 -2.87 -10.05
C PHE A 410 1.68 -2.46 -9.27
N GLU A 411 2.07 -3.23 -8.25
CA GLU A 411 3.30 -3.01 -7.49
C GLU A 411 4.52 -3.40 -8.34
N MET A 412 4.42 -4.49 -9.10
CA MET A 412 5.43 -4.89 -10.09
C MET A 412 5.63 -3.81 -11.16
N LEU A 413 4.53 -3.25 -11.70
CA LEU A 413 4.59 -2.14 -12.66
C LEU A 413 5.22 -0.89 -12.03
N ALA A 414 4.83 -0.53 -10.81
CA ALA A 414 5.34 0.66 -10.12
C ALA A 414 6.88 0.65 -9.95
N ARG A 415 7.47 -0.54 -9.74
CA ARG A 415 8.93 -0.70 -9.63
C ARG A 415 9.62 -1.12 -10.93
N PHE A 416 8.91 -1.26 -12.04
CA PHE A 416 9.48 -1.71 -13.32
C PHE A 416 10.66 -0.83 -13.79
N ASN A 417 10.52 0.49 -13.66
CA ASN A 417 11.61 1.43 -13.97
C ASN A 417 12.87 1.19 -13.14
N ARG A 418 12.70 0.91 -11.84
CA ARG A 418 13.82 0.70 -10.92
C ARG A 418 14.48 -0.65 -11.14
N ASP A 419 13.66 -1.70 -11.17
CA ASP A 419 14.13 -3.08 -11.07
C ASP A 419 14.41 -3.74 -12.43
N VAL A 420 13.86 -3.18 -13.52
CA VAL A 420 14.09 -3.67 -14.88
C VAL A 420 14.88 -2.63 -15.67
N LEU A 421 14.32 -1.44 -15.94
CA LEU A 421 14.98 -0.47 -16.82
C LEU A 421 16.33 0.02 -16.25
N GLY A 422 16.41 0.17 -14.93
CA GLY A 422 17.62 0.59 -14.23
C GLY A 422 18.80 -0.38 -14.37
N GLU A 423 18.52 -1.67 -14.58
CA GLU A 423 19.53 -2.73 -14.74
C GLU A 423 19.96 -2.90 -16.21
N ARG A 424 19.20 -2.33 -17.16
CA ARG A 424 19.41 -2.45 -18.61
C ARG A 424 19.64 -3.91 -19.08
N PRO A 425 18.71 -4.84 -18.77
CA PRO A 425 18.84 -6.23 -19.17
C PRO A 425 18.55 -6.43 -20.66
N ASP A 426 18.99 -7.56 -21.21
CA ASP A 426 18.64 -8.01 -22.55
C ASP A 426 17.18 -8.51 -22.62
N ALA A 427 16.70 -9.11 -21.53
CA ALA A 427 15.33 -9.59 -21.44
C ALA A 427 14.73 -9.46 -20.02
N VAL A 428 13.41 -9.47 -19.95
CA VAL A 428 12.66 -9.52 -18.69
C VAL A 428 11.58 -10.58 -18.75
N VAL A 429 11.61 -11.51 -17.80
CA VAL A 429 10.52 -12.46 -17.53
C VAL A 429 9.55 -11.79 -16.56
N ILE A 430 8.29 -11.63 -16.97
CA ILE A 430 7.22 -11.06 -16.17
C ILE A 430 6.33 -12.20 -15.66
N TRP A 431 6.44 -12.50 -14.37
CA TRP A 431 5.75 -13.61 -13.71
C TRP A 431 5.17 -13.21 -12.34
N GLY A 432 3.92 -12.79 -12.32
CA GLY A 432 3.23 -12.57 -11.04
C GLY A 432 1.88 -11.92 -11.20
N PHE A 433 0.83 -12.65 -10.85
CA PHE A 433 -0.50 -12.05 -10.64
C PHE A 433 -1.37 -12.82 -9.64
N ILE A 434 -0.86 -13.92 -9.04
CA ILE A 434 -1.66 -14.73 -8.12
C ILE A 434 -2.23 -13.92 -6.94
N ASN A 435 -1.50 -12.92 -6.46
CA ASN A 435 -1.94 -12.07 -5.35
C ASN A 435 -3.06 -11.10 -5.76
N ASP A 436 -3.17 -10.74 -7.04
CA ASP A 436 -4.31 -9.97 -7.57
C ASP A 436 -5.61 -10.75 -7.38
N ILE A 437 -5.55 -12.07 -7.46
CA ILE A 437 -6.66 -12.98 -7.21
C ILE A 437 -6.84 -13.23 -5.70
N PHE A 438 -5.77 -13.54 -4.96
CA PHE A 438 -5.87 -13.82 -3.51
C PHE A 438 -6.39 -12.65 -2.68
N ARG A 439 -6.10 -11.41 -3.10
CA ARG A 439 -6.55 -10.19 -2.40
C ARG A 439 -7.82 -9.59 -3.01
N SER A 440 -8.50 -10.31 -3.89
CA SER A 440 -9.77 -9.86 -4.46
C SER A 440 -10.94 -10.18 -3.52
N GLU A 441 -11.85 -9.21 -3.39
CA GLU A 441 -13.21 -9.51 -2.95
C GLU A 441 -13.99 -10.07 -4.14
N ARG A 442 -14.94 -10.98 -3.89
CA ARG A 442 -15.67 -11.67 -4.97
C ARG A 442 -16.42 -10.71 -5.90
N ASP A 443 -16.95 -9.61 -5.37
CA ASP A 443 -17.74 -8.64 -6.13
C ASP A 443 -16.85 -7.68 -6.97
N GLY A 444 -15.54 -7.68 -6.75
CA GLY A 444 -14.58 -6.79 -7.41
C GLY A 444 -13.51 -7.49 -8.27
N ILE A 445 -13.61 -8.81 -8.47
CA ILE A 445 -12.57 -9.57 -9.18
C ILE A 445 -12.43 -9.16 -10.65
N SER A 446 -13.53 -8.88 -11.35
CA SER A 446 -13.49 -8.55 -12.78
C SER A 446 -12.68 -7.28 -13.06
N SER A 447 -12.90 -6.21 -12.30
CA SER A 447 -12.14 -4.97 -12.44
C SER A 447 -10.68 -5.13 -12.04
N LYS A 448 -10.39 -5.97 -11.03
CA LYS A 448 -9.00 -6.32 -10.66
C LYS A 448 -8.31 -7.06 -11.79
N LEU A 449 -8.96 -8.05 -12.42
CA LEU A 449 -8.38 -8.79 -13.54
C LEU A 449 -8.15 -7.90 -14.77
N GLU A 450 -9.05 -6.97 -15.08
CA GLU A 450 -8.79 -5.99 -16.15
C GLU A 450 -7.57 -5.12 -15.85
N ARG A 451 -7.42 -4.66 -14.60
CA ARG A 451 -6.20 -3.95 -14.17
C ARG A 451 -4.96 -4.83 -14.26
N THR A 452 -5.03 -6.08 -13.84
CA THR A 452 -3.94 -7.06 -13.96
C THR A 452 -3.47 -7.18 -15.41
N ARG A 453 -4.41 -7.30 -16.35
CA ARG A 453 -4.13 -7.34 -17.78
C ARG A 453 -3.47 -6.05 -18.26
N GLY A 454 -4.03 -4.90 -17.90
CA GLY A 454 -3.48 -3.58 -18.24
C GLY A 454 -2.04 -3.40 -17.75
N ASN A 455 -1.76 -3.77 -16.49
CA ASN A 455 -0.43 -3.67 -15.91
C ASN A 455 0.59 -4.56 -16.63
N ILE A 456 0.22 -5.80 -16.96
CA ILE A 456 1.09 -6.72 -17.72
C ILE A 456 1.37 -6.16 -19.11
N SER A 457 0.33 -5.67 -19.80
CA SER A 457 0.49 -5.02 -21.10
C SER A 457 1.42 -3.81 -21.04
N GLU A 458 1.30 -2.97 -20.01
CA GLU A 458 2.14 -1.79 -19.84
C GLU A 458 3.60 -2.17 -19.56
N MET A 459 3.86 -3.17 -18.71
CA MET A 459 5.22 -3.68 -18.49
C MET A 459 5.86 -4.23 -19.77
N VAL A 460 5.09 -4.90 -20.63
CA VAL A 460 5.55 -5.38 -21.94
C VAL A 460 5.92 -4.22 -22.87
N GLU A 461 5.08 -3.19 -22.95
CA GLU A 461 5.34 -2.01 -23.78
C GLU A 461 6.53 -1.18 -23.25
N MET A 462 6.66 -1.03 -21.94
CA MET A 462 7.81 -0.39 -21.31
C MET A 462 9.11 -1.13 -21.61
N ALA A 463 9.11 -2.47 -21.60
CA ALA A 463 10.28 -3.27 -21.97
C ALA A 463 10.69 -3.00 -23.42
N ARG A 464 9.72 -3.11 -24.35
CA ARG A 464 9.93 -2.89 -25.80
C ARG A 464 10.46 -1.51 -26.11
N ALA A 465 9.84 -0.49 -25.53
CA ALA A 465 10.23 0.91 -25.73
C ALA A 465 11.68 1.19 -25.30
N ASN A 466 12.26 0.34 -24.44
CA ASN A 466 13.63 0.44 -23.97
C ASN A 466 14.57 -0.63 -24.56
N GLY A 467 14.15 -1.33 -25.62
CA GLY A 467 14.96 -2.35 -26.27
C GLY A 467 15.17 -3.63 -25.45
N ILE A 468 14.37 -3.85 -24.41
CA ILE A 468 14.42 -5.04 -23.55
C ILE A 468 13.41 -6.04 -24.09
N LYS A 469 13.81 -7.30 -24.29
CA LYS A 469 12.91 -8.36 -24.77
C LYS A 469 11.96 -8.81 -23.65
N PRO A 470 10.64 -8.52 -23.71
CA PRO A 470 9.70 -9.03 -22.73
C PRO A 470 9.47 -10.53 -22.96
N ILE A 471 9.25 -11.26 -21.88
CA ILE A 471 8.88 -12.68 -21.85
C ILE A 471 7.78 -12.81 -20.81
N LEU A 472 6.64 -13.38 -21.18
CA LEU A 472 5.54 -13.60 -20.24
C LEU A 472 5.61 -15.00 -19.64
N ALA A 473 5.11 -15.15 -18.42
CA ALA A 473 4.93 -16.47 -17.81
C ALA A 473 3.51 -16.65 -17.28
N THR A 474 2.93 -17.83 -17.48
CA THR A 474 1.62 -18.17 -16.89
C THR A 474 1.76 -18.45 -15.39
N GLU A 475 0.72 -18.14 -14.61
CA GLU A 475 0.67 -18.55 -13.21
C GLU A 475 0.30 -20.01 -13.01
N VAL A 476 0.67 -20.56 -11.86
CA VAL A 476 0.35 -21.94 -11.48
C VAL A 476 -0.88 -22.00 -10.59
N THR A 477 -1.84 -22.87 -10.92
CA THR A 477 -3.02 -23.16 -10.08
C THR A 477 -2.63 -23.61 -8.68
N ILE A 478 -3.52 -23.57 -7.70
CA ILE A 478 -3.31 -24.14 -6.35
C ILE A 478 -3.89 -25.55 -6.24
N ARG A 479 -3.37 -26.33 -5.29
CA ARG A 479 -3.80 -27.70 -5.02
C ARG A 479 -5.12 -27.73 -4.25
N GLU A 480 -5.98 -28.65 -4.63
CA GLU A 480 -7.19 -28.99 -3.87
C GLU A 480 -6.85 -29.72 -2.57
N LYS A 481 -7.39 -29.22 -1.45
CA LYS A 481 -7.23 -29.88 -0.15
C LYS A 481 -8.29 -30.96 0.00
N ASN A 482 -7.86 -32.21 0.05
CA ASN A 482 -8.73 -33.35 0.30
C ASN A 482 -8.62 -33.72 1.78
N GLY A 483 -9.60 -33.31 2.57
CA GLY A 483 -9.72 -33.62 3.99
C GLY A 483 -11.19 -33.64 4.43
N LEU A 484 -11.49 -34.35 5.51
CA LEU A 484 -12.85 -34.50 6.05
C LEU A 484 -13.50 -33.15 6.37
N LYS A 485 -12.70 -32.21 6.89
CA LYS A 485 -13.13 -30.84 7.22
C LYS A 485 -13.47 -30.03 5.97
N GLU A 486 -12.64 -30.13 4.93
CA GLU A 486 -12.82 -29.43 3.66
C GLU A 486 -13.97 -30.02 2.84
N ALA A 487 -14.20 -31.33 2.92
CA ALA A 487 -15.36 -31.99 2.31
C ALA A 487 -16.68 -31.48 2.91
N VAL A 488 -16.74 -31.31 4.23
CA VAL A 488 -17.92 -30.75 4.92
C VAL A 488 -18.11 -29.27 4.56
N VAL A 489 -17.04 -28.46 4.53
CA VAL A 489 -17.12 -27.04 4.13
C VAL A 489 -17.53 -26.89 2.66
N SER A 490 -17.02 -27.73 1.76
CA SER A 490 -17.39 -27.75 0.34
C SER A 490 -18.84 -28.21 0.13
N TRP A 491 -19.31 -29.19 0.91
CA TRP A 491 -20.71 -29.62 0.87
C TRP A 491 -21.66 -28.53 1.38
N MET A 492 -21.37 -27.92 2.54
CA MET A 492 -22.12 -26.77 3.04
C MET A 492 -22.11 -25.58 2.07
N GLY A 493 -20.95 -25.32 1.45
CA GLY A 493 -20.79 -24.31 0.41
C GLY A 493 -21.72 -24.58 -0.77
N ARG A 494 -21.73 -25.80 -1.31
CA ARG A 494 -22.63 -26.21 -2.41
C ARG A 494 -24.10 -26.10 -2.03
N VAL A 495 -24.49 -26.50 -0.82
CA VAL A 495 -25.87 -26.35 -0.31
C VAL A 495 -26.26 -24.87 -0.24
N MET A 496 -25.33 -23.99 0.09
CA MET A 496 -25.53 -22.53 0.15
C MET A 496 -25.23 -21.80 -1.18
N GLY A 497 -24.99 -22.52 -2.29
CA GLY A 497 -24.66 -21.93 -3.59
C GLY A 497 -23.31 -21.22 -3.67
N LYS A 498 -22.39 -21.45 -2.72
CA LYS A 498 -21.06 -20.81 -2.66
C LYS A 498 -19.97 -21.71 -3.25
N GLU A 499 -19.30 -21.22 -4.28
CA GLU A 499 -18.11 -21.86 -4.88
C GLU A 499 -16.96 -21.98 -3.86
N GLY A 500 -16.29 -23.14 -3.86
CA GLY A 500 -15.12 -23.40 -3.02
C GLY A 500 -13.96 -22.44 -3.33
N TYR A 501 -13.18 -22.09 -2.31
CA TYR A 501 -12.10 -21.11 -2.46
C TYR A 501 -11.06 -21.52 -3.50
N GLN A 502 -10.66 -22.80 -3.53
CA GLN A 502 -9.67 -23.30 -4.49
C GLN A 502 -10.19 -23.30 -5.92
N ASP A 503 -11.46 -23.63 -6.12
CA ASP A 503 -12.08 -23.61 -7.45
C ASP A 503 -12.22 -22.17 -7.95
N TYR A 504 -12.63 -21.25 -7.07
CA TYR A 504 -12.66 -19.81 -7.35
C TYR A 504 -11.27 -19.31 -7.81
N VAL A 505 -10.22 -19.56 -7.03
CA VAL A 505 -8.86 -19.14 -7.39
C VAL A 505 -8.43 -19.76 -8.71
N ASN A 506 -8.55 -21.08 -8.85
CA ASN A 506 -8.06 -21.79 -10.03
C ASN A 506 -8.78 -21.36 -11.30
N ARG A 507 -10.10 -21.14 -11.24
CA ARG A 507 -10.88 -20.62 -12.38
C ARG A 507 -10.34 -19.27 -12.84
N HIS A 508 -10.08 -18.35 -11.92
CA HIS A 508 -9.53 -17.04 -12.26
C HIS A 508 -8.08 -17.13 -12.76
N VAL A 509 -7.23 -17.97 -12.16
CA VAL A 509 -5.86 -18.23 -12.64
C VAL A 509 -5.87 -18.74 -14.07
N LEU A 510 -6.68 -19.76 -14.36
CA LEU A 510 -6.78 -20.35 -15.70
C LEU A 510 -7.31 -19.34 -16.72
N SER A 511 -8.32 -18.53 -16.35
CA SER A 511 -8.86 -17.49 -17.24
C SER A 511 -7.84 -16.40 -17.58
N THR A 512 -7.03 -15.97 -16.60
CA THR A 512 -5.97 -14.98 -16.83
C THR A 512 -4.80 -15.56 -17.60
N ASN A 513 -4.45 -16.83 -17.36
CA ASN A 513 -3.44 -17.53 -18.15
C ASN A 513 -3.84 -17.69 -19.62
N GLN A 514 -5.11 -18.02 -19.89
CA GLN A 514 -5.65 -18.05 -21.24
C GLN A 514 -5.44 -16.70 -21.94
N TRP A 515 -5.80 -15.61 -21.26
CA TRP A 515 -5.56 -14.26 -21.78
C TRP A 515 -4.08 -13.99 -22.00
N ILE A 516 -3.18 -14.37 -21.09
CA ILE A 516 -1.72 -14.21 -21.25
C ILE A 516 -1.24 -14.95 -22.50
N ARG A 517 -1.69 -16.18 -22.75
CA ARG A 517 -1.33 -16.96 -23.95
C ARG A 517 -1.76 -16.26 -25.23
N GLU A 518 -3.00 -15.78 -25.26
CA GLU A 518 -3.57 -15.07 -26.41
C GLU A 518 -2.87 -13.73 -26.64
N TYR A 519 -2.60 -12.98 -25.57
CA TYR A 519 -1.87 -11.72 -25.61
C TYR A 519 -0.43 -11.91 -26.08
N ALA A 520 0.28 -12.90 -25.53
CA ALA A 520 1.64 -13.25 -25.93
C ALA A 520 1.71 -13.59 -27.42
N LYS A 521 0.78 -14.44 -27.91
CA LYS A 521 0.68 -14.79 -29.33
C LYS A 521 0.37 -13.57 -30.19
N LYS A 522 -0.63 -12.75 -29.81
CA LYS A 522 -1.04 -11.56 -30.56
C LYS A 522 0.07 -10.52 -30.66
N GLN A 523 0.84 -10.36 -29.59
CA GLN A 523 1.92 -9.39 -29.52
C GLN A 523 3.24 -9.95 -30.07
N GLY A 524 3.39 -11.26 -30.29
CA GLY A 524 4.68 -11.86 -30.63
C GLY A 524 5.67 -11.80 -29.45
N VAL A 525 5.17 -11.93 -28.22
CA VAL A 525 5.97 -12.00 -26.99
C VAL A 525 6.20 -13.48 -26.64
N PRO A 526 7.44 -13.93 -26.39
CA PRO A 526 7.71 -15.28 -25.93
C PRO A 526 7.00 -15.62 -24.61
N LEU A 527 6.63 -16.89 -24.44
CA LEU A 527 5.85 -17.36 -23.30
C LEU A 527 6.53 -18.55 -22.61
N LEU A 528 6.68 -18.46 -21.29
CA LEU A 528 6.98 -19.58 -20.41
C LEU A 528 5.66 -20.14 -19.83
N ASP A 529 5.17 -21.25 -20.37
CA ASP A 529 3.88 -21.83 -19.97
C ASP A 529 4.03 -22.78 -18.78
N PHE A 530 4.19 -22.21 -17.59
CA PHE A 530 4.39 -22.94 -16.33
C PHE A 530 3.18 -23.71 -15.83
N GLN A 531 1.95 -23.27 -16.12
CA GLN A 531 0.74 -23.87 -15.58
C GLN A 531 0.63 -25.38 -15.85
N PRO A 532 0.77 -25.88 -17.10
CA PRO A 532 0.64 -27.31 -17.39
C PRO A 532 1.77 -28.15 -16.78
N LEU A 533 2.94 -27.56 -16.50
CA LEU A 533 4.08 -28.30 -15.96
C LEU A 533 3.82 -28.82 -14.55
N LEU A 534 3.03 -28.09 -13.76
CA LEU A 534 2.71 -28.45 -12.38
C LEU A 534 1.27 -28.96 -12.21
N ALA A 535 0.49 -29.01 -13.28
CA ALA A 535 -0.92 -29.42 -13.24
C ALA A 535 -1.07 -30.95 -13.14
N ASP A 536 -2.13 -31.40 -12.45
CA ASP A 536 -2.65 -32.75 -12.51
C ASP A 536 -3.62 -32.91 -13.69
N ALA A 537 -4.17 -34.12 -13.89
CA ALA A 537 -5.12 -34.41 -14.95
C ALA A 537 -6.41 -33.56 -14.91
N ARG A 538 -6.67 -32.87 -13.80
CA ARG A 538 -7.83 -31.99 -13.60
C ARG A 538 -7.46 -30.51 -13.73
N GLY A 539 -6.23 -30.20 -14.12
CA GLY A 539 -5.73 -28.84 -14.29
C GLY A 539 -5.39 -28.12 -12.97
N LYS A 540 -5.45 -28.80 -11.81
CA LYS A 540 -5.08 -28.25 -10.50
C LYS A 540 -3.62 -28.59 -10.18
N ARG A 541 -2.97 -27.94 -9.21
CA ARG A 541 -1.56 -28.28 -8.90
C ARG A 541 -1.43 -29.70 -8.38
N GLY A 542 -0.56 -30.48 -9.01
CA GLY A 542 -0.24 -31.84 -8.60
C GLY A 542 0.34 -31.90 -7.20
N LYS A 543 0.04 -32.97 -6.46
CA LYS A 543 0.44 -33.15 -5.05
C LYS A 543 1.95 -33.01 -4.83
N ALA A 544 2.77 -33.55 -5.74
CA ALA A 544 4.24 -33.49 -5.65
C ALA A 544 4.79 -32.05 -5.79
N PHE A 545 4.03 -31.13 -6.39
CA PHE A 545 4.47 -29.77 -6.73
C PHE A 545 3.92 -28.70 -5.79
N ALA A 546 3.20 -29.09 -4.73
CA ALA A 546 2.63 -28.18 -3.73
C ALA A 546 3.16 -28.52 -2.33
N THR A 547 3.32 -27.50 -1.49
CA THR A 547 3.51 -27.70 -0.04
C THR A 547 2.20 -28.17 0.60
N GLU A 548 2.23 -28.50 1.90
CA GLU A 548 1.04 -28.96 2.65
C GLU A 548 -0.09 -27.93 2.67
N ASP A 549 0.23 -26.63 2.61
CA ASP A 549 -0.77 -25.57 2.54
C ASP A 549 -1.52 -25.51 1.19
N GLY A 550 -1.04 -26.25 0.18
CA GLY A 550 -1.63 -26.37 -1.15
C GLY A 550 -1.46 -25.14 -2.05
N SER A 551 -0.91 -24.04 -1.54
CA SER A 551 -0.77 -22.75 -2.23
C SER A 551 0.67 -22.46 -2.63
N HIS A 552 1.67 -22.82 -1.82
CA HIS A 552 3.09 -22.65 -2.17
C HIS A 552 3.61 -23.80 -3.05
N ILE A 553 4.59 -23.49 -3.89
CA ILE A 553 5.25 -24.46 -4.77
C ILE A 553 6.29 -25.23 -3.93
N SER A 554 6.33 -26.56 -4.09
CA SER A 554 7.34 -27.40 -3.41
C SER A 554 8.72 -27.27 -4.07
N VAL A 555 9.76 -27.80 -3.42
CA VAL A 555 11.11 -27.88 -4.02
C VAL A 555 11.07 -28.57 -5.39
N ALA A 556 10.38 -29.72 -5.50
CA ALA A 556 10.23 -30.44 -6.76
C ALA A 556 9.50 -29.61 -7.84
N GLY A 557 8.54 -28.77 -7.44
CA GLY A 557 7.86 -27.84 -8.34
C GLY A 557 8.82 -26.79 -8.89
N TYR A 558 9.59 -26.13 -8.02
CA TYR A 558 10.60 -25.15 -8.45
C TYR A 558 11.68 -25.77 -9.33
N SER A 559 12.20 -26.96 -8.99
CA SER A 559 13.18 -27.66 -9.83
C SER A 559 12.64 -27.91 -11.25
N ARG A 560 11.37 -28.31 -11.39
CA ARG A 560 10.74 -28.53 -12.69
C ARG A 560 10.58 -27.23 -13.49
N LEU A 561 10.16 -26.14 -12.83
CA LEU A 561 10.04 -24.83 -13.48
C LEU A 561 11.40 -24.26 -13.89
N SER A 562 12.43 -24.41 -13.06
CA SER A 562 13.79 -23.94 -13.34
C SER A 562 14.43 -24.65 -14.52
N LEU A 563 14.31 -25.98 -14.61
CA LEU A 563 14.83 -26.75 -15.74
C LEU A 563 14.13 -26.40 -17.05
N TYR A 564 12.80 -26.25 -17.01
CA TYR A 564 12.04 -25.79 -18.18
C TYR A 564 12.45 -24.38 -18.59
N SER A 565 12.53 -23.44 -17.64
CA SER A 565 12.93 -22.05 -17.91
C SER A 565 14.33 -21.99 -18.49
N ALA A 566 15.27 -22.78 -17.96
CA ALA A 566 16.63 -22.86 -18.48
C ALA A 566 16.64 -23.24 -19.97
N ARG A 567 15.92 -24.31 -20.35
CA ARG A 567 15.83 -24.75 -21.74
C ARG A 567 15.25 -23.66 -22.65
N GLU A 568 14.09 -23.13 -22.30
CA GLU A 568 13.38 -22.16 -23.14
C GLU A 568 14.14 -20.83 -23.26
N LEU A 569 14.69 -20.32 -22.14
CA LEU A 569 15.45 -19.07 -22.14
C LEU A 569 16.79 -19.21 -22.84
N GLN A 570 17.48 -20.34 -22.69
CA GLN A 570 18.75 -20.60 -23.36
C GLN A 570 18.58 -20.59 -24.88
N ASP A 571 17.50 -21.17 -25.41
CA ASP A 571 17.24 -21.16 -26.86
C ASP A 571 16.75 -19.79 -27.36
N LEU A 572 15.97 -19.08 -26.54
CA LEU A 572 15.43 -17.76 -26.88
C LEU A 572 16.48 -16.63 -26.85
N LEU A 573 17.55 -16.83 -26.08
CA LEU A 573 18.59 -15.84 -25.77
C LEU A 573 20.00 -16.33 -26.12
N LYS A 574 20.15 -17.37 -26.94
CA LYS A 574 21.30 -17.50 -27.86
C LYS A 574 21.26 -16.34 -28.86
#